data_AF-A0A538AIU7-F1
#
_entry.id   AF-A0A538AIU7-F1
#
_cell.length_a   1.000
_cell.length_b   1.000
_cell.length_c   1.000
_cell.angle_alpha   90.00
_cell.angle_beta   90.00
_cell.angle_gamma   90.00
#
_symmetry.space_group_name_H-M   'P 1'
#
loop_
_entity.id
_entity.type
_entity.pdbx_description
1 polymer ?
#
loop_
_entity_poly.entity_id
_entity_poly.type
_entity_poly.pdbx_seq_one_letter_code
_entity_poly.pdbx_strand_id
1 'polypeptide(L)'
;MINGLGAFTTLIVTGIIAVEKFTHGAWVVVVFVPLLVFVLTRVNKAYGHEEQDLEAGLDTIQRPLPQRHVALVLVDRLDEKTLHALQYAFTIRPEDIRAVHLATDPQEATALRQAWRESQIEVHLEVIPCPDGKRGECLGRFARGCASSEVQLTLIVPGPAHPSFWQRLRAGRSWSGLVSPLRDLENLSVVVVREHGGAGHTSSSGRIRVSPRIHHVAIILVDQVDRSVLKAIRYARAIEASDIRALHAAVDPHRAEHLAEQWGEVGHILGVPLDVEECFDRNIARTVTEYVHREEAPDVEVTVVLPRREYPRALQRLLHDHTSRAITRSLASEPHVDVVVVPYRVGSAPSLR
;
A
#
# COMPACT_ATOMS: atom_id res chain seq x y z
N MET A 1 -45.46 -16.12 -34.23
CA MET A 1 -45.12 -17.39 -34.93
C MET A 1 -43.85 -17.30 -35.76
N ILE A 2 -43.51 -16.14 -36.35
CA ILE A 2 -42.29 -15.94 -37.16
C ILE A 2 -40.99 -16.23 -36.37
N ASN A 3 -40.89 -15.74 -35.13
CA ASN A 3 -39.70 -15.96 -34.28
C ASN A 3 -39.51 -17.43 -33.88
N GLY A 4 -40.59 -18.20 -33.76
CA GLY A 4 -40.53 -19.63 -33.43
C GLY A 4 -40.04 -20.48 -34.59
N LEU A 5 -40.46 -20.14 -35.82
CA LEU A 5 -39.97 -20.82 -37.02
C LEU A 5 -38.48 -20.52 -37.25
N GLY A 6 -38.07 -19.26 -37.06
CA GLY A 6 -36.66 -18.86 -37.13
C GLY A 6 -35.79 -19.61 -36.10
N ALA A 7 -36.22 -19.66 -34.84
CA ALA A 7 -35.52 -20.41 -33.80
C ALA A 7 -35.40 -21.90 -34.12
N PHE A 8 -36.45 -22.51 -34.69
CA PHE A 8 -36.44 -23.91 -35.09
C PHE A 8 -35.48 -24.19 -36.25
N THR A 9 -35.46 -23.34 -37.28
CA THR A 9 -34.51 -23.45 -38.39
C THR A 9 -33.08 -23.26 -37.92
N THR A 10 -32.81 -22.27 -37.06
CA THR A 10 -31.47 -22.06 -36.48
C THR A 10 -31.04 -23.26 -35.64
N LEU A 11 -31.94 -23.84 -34.83
CA LEU A 11 -31.65 -25.03 -34.03
C LEU A 11 -31.26 -26.24 -34.91
N ILE A 12 -31.99 -26.48 -35.99
CA ILE A 12 -31.69 -27.56 -36.95
C ILE A 12 -30.32 -27.32 -37.59
N VAL A 13 -30.08 -26.11 -38.10
CA VAL A 13 -28.81 -25.76 -38.75
C VAL A 13 -27.64 -25.89 -37.77
N THR A 14 -27.77 -25.39 -36.55
CA THR A 14 -26.76 -25.55 -35.49
C THR A 14 -26.52 -27.02 -35.16
N GLY A 15 -27.56 -27.84 -35.10
CA GLY A 15 -27.45 -29.29 -34.86
C GLY A 15 -26.68 -30.01 -35.97
N ILE A 16 -26.99 -29.72 -37.23
CA ILE A 16 -26.28 -30.29 -38.39
C ILE A 16 -24.81 -29.87 -38.37
N ILE A 17 -24.51 -28.58 -38.17
CA ILE A 17 -23.14 -28.07 -38.11
C ILE A 17 -22.36 -28.71 -36.97
N ALA A 18 -22.99 -28.88 -35.80
CA ALA A 18 -22.38 -29.56 -34.67
C ALA A 18 -21.96 -30.97 -35.08
N VAL A 19 -22.89 -31.80 -35.57
CA VAL A 19 -22.65 -33.20 -35.94
C VAL A 19 -21.59 -33.34 -37.04
N GLU A 20 -21.71 -32.57 -38.14
CA GLU A 20 -20.79 -32.63 -39.29
C GLU A 20 -19.38 -32.18 -38.93
N LYS A 21 -19.24 -31.11 -38.15
CA LYS A 21 -17.92 -30.58 -37.76
C LYS A 21 -17.33 -31.22 -36.52
N PHE A 22 -18.07 -32.09 -35.82
CA PHE A 22 -17.58 -32.80 -34.64
C PHE A 22 -16.33 -33.65 -34.96
N THR A 23 -16.27 -34.20 -36.18
CA THR A 23 -15.14 -35.00 -36.69
C THR A 23 -13.92 -34.15 -37.07
N HIS A 24 -14.10 -32.86 -37.39
CA HIS A 24 -13.06 -31.95 -37.87
C HIS A 24 -12.51 -31.00 -36.79
N GLY A 25 -12.88 -31.20 -35.51
CA GLY A 25 -12.33 -30.44 -34.37
C GLY A 25 -13.33 -29.57 -33.60
N ALA A 26 -14.62 -29.59 -33.93
CA ALA A 26 -15.63 -28.81 -33.20
C ALA A 26 -15.91 -29.29 -31.76
N TRP A 27 -15.46 -30.51 -31.40
CA TRP A 27 -15.52 -31.01 -30.02
C TRP A 27 -14.77 -30.08 -29.04
N VAL A 28 -13.76 -29.35 -29.53
CA VAL A 28 -12.98 -28.40 -28.74
C VAL A 28 -13.88 -27.28 -28.20
N VAL A 29 -14.82 -26.76 -29.00
CA VAL A 29 -15.72 -25.68 -28.55
C VAL A 29 -16.68 -26.16 -27.46
N VAL A 30 -17.19 -27.39 -27.59
CA VAL A 30 -18.11 -28.01 -26.64
C VAL A 30 -17.43 -28.26 -25.27
N VAL A 31 -16.12 -28.48 -25.24
CA VAL A 31 -15.35 -28.59 -23.99
C VAL A 31 -14.87 -27.24 -23.50
N PHE A 32 -14.36 -26.40 -24.40
CA PHE A 32 -13.70 -25.15 -24.07
C PHE A 32 -14.67 -24.09 -23.55
N VAL A 33 -15.87 -23.97 -24.13
CA VAL A 33 -16.86 -22.96 -23.69
C VAL A 33 -17.35 -23.26 -22.27
N PRO A 34 -17.79 -24.48 -21.91
CA PRO A 34 -18.15 -24.80 -20.52
C PRO A 34 -16.97 -24.69 -19.56
N LEU A 35 -15.76 -25.07 -19.98
CA LEU A 35 -14.56 -24.89 -19.17
C LEU A 35 -14.27 -23.40 -18.91
N LEU A 36 -14.37 -22.55 -19.93
CA LEU A 36 -14.18 -21.11 -19.81
C LEU A 36 -15.26 -20.50 -18.90
N VAL A 37 -16.54 -20.84 -19.09
CA VAL A 37 -17.63 -20.39 -18.24
C VAL A 37 -17.44 -20.87 -16.80
N PHE A 38 -17.03 -22.12 -16.59
CA PHE A 38 -16.72 -22.66 -15.26
C PHE A 38 -15.58 -21.89 -14.59
N VAL A 39 -14.50 -21.60 -15.32
CA VAL A 39 -13.36 -20.80 -14.81
C VAL A 39 -13.81 -19.38 -14.49
N LEU A 40 -14.53 -18.70 -15.40
CA LEU A 40 -15.01 -17.33 -15.19
C LEU A 40 -15.98 -17.25 -14.02
N THR A 41 -16.91 -18.20 -13.88
CA THR A 41 -17.86 -18.23 -12.76
C THR A 41 -17.20 -18.61 -11.43
N ARG A 42 -16.21 -19.50 -11.43
CA ARG A 42 -15.37 -19.77 -10.24
C ARG A 42 -14.61 -18.54 -9.80
N VAL A 43 -14.03 -17.80 -10.74
CA VAL A 43 -13.33 -16.55 -10.47
C VAL A 43 -14.31 -15.50 -9.95
N ASN A 44 -15.48 -15.33 -10.58
CA ASN A 44 -16.51 -14.40 -10.14
C ASN A 44 -17.04 -14.73 -8.74
N LYS A 45 -17.27 -16.01 -8.44
CA LYS A 45 -17.73 -16.46 -7.12
C LYS A 45 -16.65 -16.33 -6.05
N ALA A 46 -15.37 -16.46 -6.43
CA ALA A 46 -14.26 -16.18 -5.52
C ALA A 46 -14.16 -14.70 -5.14
N TYR A 47 -14.73 -13.79 -5.95
CA TYR A 47 -14.90 -12.38 -5.55
C TYR A 47 -16.09 -12.21 -4.58
N GLY A 48 -17.22 -12.88 -4.78
CA GLY A 48 -18.42 -12.74 -3.94
C GLY A 48 -18.36 -13.27 -2.49
N HIS A 49 -17.18 -13.47 -1.90
CA HIS A 49 -17.00 -13.83 -0.47
C HIS A 49 -16.79 -12.59 0.42
N GLU A 50 -17.42 -11.46 0.08
CA GLU A 50 -17.14 -10.13 0.64
C GLU A 50 -17.83 -9.87 2.00
N GLU A 51 -19.02 -10.40 2.20
CA GLU A 51 -19.85 -10.10 3.40
C GLU A 51 -19.28 -10.72 4.69
N GLN A 52 -18.61 -11.88 4.58
CA GLN A 52 -17.98 -12.56 5.72
C GLN A 52 -16.70 -11.84 6.21
N ASP A 53 -16.03 -11.07 5.35
CA ASP A 53 -14.83 -10.32 5.72
C ASP A 53 -15.16 -9.02 6.47
N LEU A 54 -16.38 -8.50 6.31
CA LEU A 54 -16.90 -7.31 7.00
C LEU A 54 -17.20 -7.57 8.47
N GLU A 55 -18.08 -8.53 8.78
CA GLU A 55 -18.48 -8.86 10.15
C GLU A 55 -17.26 -9.18 11.00
N ALA A 56 -16.37 -9.98 10.44
CA ALA A 56 -15.17 -10.41 11.12
C ALA A 56 -14.10 -9.28 11.20
N GLY A 57 -14.27 -8.20 10.44
CA GLY A 57 -13.42 -7.00 10.46
C GLY A 57 -13.80 -6.00 11.53
N LEU A 58 -15.06 -5.92 11.93
CA LEU A 58 -15.52 -5.05 13.01
C LEU A 58 -14.76 -5.31 14.32
N ASP A 59 -14.41 -6.56 14.62
CA ASP A 59 -13.52 -6.92 15.75
C ASP A 59 -12.15 -6.23 15.70
N THR A 60 -11.64 -5.94 14.49
CA THR A 60 -10.36 -5.23 14.30
C THR A 60 -10.48 -3.76 14.66
N ILE A 61 -11.64 -3.12 14.47
CA ILE A 61 -11.88 -1.75 14.96
C ILE A 61 -11.94 -1.75 16.49
N GLN A 62 -12.56 -2.77 17.10
CA GLN A 62 -12.74 -2.83 18.55
C GLN A 62 -11.44 -3.03 19.34
N ARG A 63 -10.37 -3.53 18.71
CA ARG A 63 -9.05 -3.57 19.36
C ARG A 63 -8.62 -2.13 19.72
N PRO A 64 -8.03 -1.90 20.90
CA PRO A 64 -7.49 -0.58 21.22
C PRO A 64 -6.47 -0.17 20.14
N LEU A 65 -6.46 1.12 19.78
CA LEU A 65 -5.39 1.66 18.94
C LEU A 65 -4.04 1.45 19.65
N PRO A 66 -2.94 1.23 18.90
CA PRO A 66 -1.62 1.28 19.50
C PRO A 66 -1.47 2.61 20.23
N GLN A 67 -1.08 2.57 21.51
CA GLN A 67 -0.96 3.76 22.34
C GLN A 67 0.29 4.58 22.00
N ARG A 68 1.26 3.96 21.32
CA ARG A 68 2.56 4.55 21.01
C ARG A 68 2.85 4.42 19.52
N HIS A 69 3.38 5.47 18.92
CA HIS A 69 3.81 5.47 17.52
C HIS A 69 5.31 5.71 17.45
N VAL A 70 6.03 4.81 16.77
CA VAL A 70 7.48 4.87 16.64
C VAL A 70 7.85 4.84 15.16
N ALA A 71 8.61 5.84 14.72
CA ALA A 71 9.10 5.93 13.35
C ALA A 71 10.56 5.48 13.27
N LEU A 72 10.83 4.52 12.39
CA LEU A 72 12.17 4.05 12.07
C LEU A 72 12.56 4.60 10.70
N VAL A 73 13.49 5.54 10.64
CA VAL A 73 13.96 6.14 9.38
C VAL A 73 15.22 5.43 8.94
N LEU A 74 15.17 4.68 7.82
CA LEU A 74 16.39 4.07 7.28
C LEU A 74 17.32 5.15 6.73
N VAL A 75 18.61 5.06 7.11
CA VAL A 75 19.64 6.00 6.66
C VAL A 75 20.79 5.23 6.04
N ASP A 76 21.02 5.44 4.75
CA ASP A 76 22.24 4.99 4.07
C ASP A 76 23.30 6.09 4.08
N ARG A 77 22.89 7.33 3.80
CA ARG A 77 23.76 8.52 3.73
C ARG A 77 22.98 9.73 4.21
N LEU A 78 23.67 10.80 4.61
CA LEU A 78 23.02 12.08 4.86
C LEU A 78 22.89 12.86 3.54
N ASP A 79 21.80 12.60 2.81
CA ASP A 79 21.45 13.28 1.55
C ASP A 79 19.99 13.79 1.57
N GLU A 80 19.55 14.44 0.49
CA GLU A 80 18.21 15.06 0.37
C GLU A 80 17.07 14.07 0.67
N LYS A 81 17.22 12.81 0.25
CA LYS A 81 16.24 11.75 0.51
C LYS A 81 16.08 11.48 2.00
N THR A 82 17.19 11.43 2.73
CA THR A 82 17.16 11.26 4.18
C THR A 82 16.55 12.48 4.87
N LEU A 83 16.83 13.70 4.39
CA LEU A 83 16.20 14.89 4.96
C LEU A 83 14.68 14.91 4.74
N HIS A 84 14.18 14.51 3.56
CA HIS A 84 12.74 14.39 3.31
C HIS A 84 12.11 13.28 4.15
N ALA A 85 12.78 12.14 4.27
CA ALA A 85 12.33 11.07 5.15
C ALA A 85 12.24 11.52 6.62
N LEU A 86 13.17 12.33 7.09
CA LEU A 86 13.09 12.97 8.41
C LEU A 86 11.97 14.01 8.46
N GLN A 87 11.75 14.78 7.40
CA GLN A 87 10.64 15.73 7.30
C GLN A 87 9.30 15.04 7.51
N TYR A 88 9.06 13.98 6.73
CA TYR A 88 7.89 13.14 6.85
C TYR A 88 7.77 12.56 8.27
N ALA A 89 8.87 12.06 8.85
CA ALA A 89 8.88 11.55 10.21
C ALA A 89 8.46 12.62 11.24
N PHE A 90 8.87 13.88 11.08
CA PHE A 90 8.43 14.96 11.95
C PHE A 90 6.98 15.38 11.68
N THR A 91 6.51 15.31 10.43
CA THR A 91 5.13 15.63 10.05
C THR A 91 4.13 14.67 10.70
N ILE A 92 4.44 13.38 10.75
CA ILE A 92 3.55 12.36 11.34
C ILE A 92 3.64 12.25 12.87
N ARG A 93 4.41 13.14 13.52
CA ARG A 93 4.55 13.33 14.98
C ARG A 93 4.52 12.04 15.83
N PRO A 94 5.39 11.05 15.53
CA PRO A 94 5.50 9.87 16.36
C PRO A 94 6.07 10.25 17.74
N GLU A 95 5.84 9.39 18.73
CA GLU A 95 6.41 9.55 20.07
C GLU A 95 7.94 9.42 20.07
N ASP A 96 8.49 8.56 19.20
CA ASP A 96 9.93 8.35 19.04
C ASP A 96 10.31 8.26 17.55
N ILE A 97 11.37 8.97 17.16
CA ILE A 97 11.98 8.91 15.83
C ILE A 97 13.39 8.34 16.00
N ARG A 98 13.66 7.23 15.33
CA ARG A 98 14.96 6.57 15.33
C ARG A 98 15.53 6.53 13.91
N ALA A 99 16.63 7.23 13.68
CA ALA A 99 17.40 7.08 12.44
C ALA A 99 18.22 5.79 12.52
N VAL A 100 18.05 4.88 11.57
CA VAL A 100 18.62 3.53 11.61
C VAL A 100 19.53 3.31 10.41
N HIS A 101 20.82 3.11 10.66
CA HIS A 101 21.79 2.70 9.66
C HIS A 101 22.15 1.22 9.84
N LEU A 102 21.98 0.43 8.79
CA LEU A 102 22.32 -1.00 8.76
C LEU A 102 23.75 -1.15 8.23
N ALA A 103 24.73 -1.13 9.13
CA ALA A 103 26.16 -1.06 8.80
C ALA A 103 26.71 -2.40 8.31
N THR A 104 26.95 -2.49 7.01
CA THR A 104 27.73 -3.58 6.40
C THR A 104 29.22 -3.24 6.27
N ASP A 105 29.55 -1.94 6.21
CA ASP A 105 30.92 -1.43 6.19
C ASP A 105 31.17 -0.51 7.41
N PRO A 106 32.13 -0.84 8.30
CA PRO A 106 32.50 0.01 9.43
C PRO A 106 33.00 1.42 9.05
N GLN A 107 33.65 1.57 7.88
CA GLN A 107 34.18 2.87 7.44
C GLN A 107 33.05 3.81 7.03
N GLU A 108 32.12 3.35 6.20
CA GLU A 108 30.91 4.11 5.83
C GLU A 108 30.08 4.49 7.07
N ALA A 109 29.89 3.55 8.00
CA ALA A 109 29.18 3.81 9.24
C ALA A 109 29.86 4.89 10.11
N THR A 110 31.19 4.93 10.11
CA THR A 110 31.96 5.95 10.83
C THR A 110 31.82 7.32 10.17
N ALA A 111 31.93 7.39 8.84
CA ALA A 111 31.72 8.62 8.08
C ALA A 111 30.31 9.18 8.27
N LEU A 112 29.28 8.32 8.21
CA LEU A 112 27.90 8.73 8.45
C LEU A 112 27.69 9.26 9.86
N ARG A 113 28.24 8.59 10.88
CA ARG A 113 28.17 9.08 12.27
C ARG A 113 28.81 10.45 12.45
N GLN A 114 29.91 10.71 11.76
CA GLN A 114 30.56 12.02 11.80
C GLN A 114 29.70 13.08 11.13
N ALA A 115 29.23 12.84 9.90
CA ALA A 115 28.34 13.74 9.19
C ALA A 115 27.06 14.04 10.00
N TRP A 116 26.49 13.03 10.66
CA TRP A 116 25.31 13.20 11.50
C TRP A 116 25.58 14.13 12.70
N ARG A 117 26.72 13.96 13.39
CA ARG A 117 27.10 14.84 14.51
C ARG A 117 27.33 16.28 14.06
N GLU A 118 27.99 16.48 12.93
CA GLU A 118 28.26 17.80 12.36
C GLU A 118 26.96 18.51 11.95
N SER A 119 25.99 17.77 11.43
CA SER A 119 24.69 18.32 11.01
C SER A 119 23.78 18.79 12.15
N GLN A 120 24.06 18.33 13.38
CA GLN A 120 23.27 18.58 14.60
C GLN A 120 21.76 18.30 14.44
N ILE A 121 21.40 17.26 13.68
CA ILE A 121 20.02 16.77 13.59
C ILE A 121 19.58 16.24 14.94
N GLU A 122 18.37 16.61 15.37
CA GLU A 122 17.83 16.29 16.71
C GLU A 122 17.54 14.79 16.90
N VAL A 123 17.40 14.04 15.80
CA VAL A 123 17.14 12.59 15.80
C VAL A 123 18.42 11.80 16.07
N HIS A 124 18.34 10.83 16.98
CA HIS A 124 19.46 9.93 17.27
C HIS A 124 19.71 8.94 16.12
N LEU A 125 20.97 8.81 15.69
CA LEU A 125 21.41 7.82 14.71
C LEU A 125 21.85 6.52 15.40
N GLU A 126 21.03 5.49 15.26
CA GLU A 126 21.34 4.11 15.63
C GLU A 126 22.05 3.38 14.50
N VAL A 127 23.28 2.95 14.76
CA VAL A 127 24.07 2.16 13.81
C VAL A 127 24.05 0.70 14.25
N ILE A 128 23.45 -0.15 13.41
CA ILE A 128 23.25 -1.57 13.66
C ILE A 128 24.28 -2.36 12.84
N PRO A 129 25.25 -3.05 13.50
CA PRO A 129 26.22 -3.87 12.79
C PRO A 129 25.56 -5.06 12.08
N CYS A 130 25.89 -5.25 10.80
CA CYS A 130 25.42 -6.33 9.94
C CYS A 130 26.60 -7.06 9.27
N PRO A 131 27.41 -7.80 10.04
CA PRO A 131 28.65 -8.42 9.54
C PRO A 131 28.42 -9.42 8.40
N ASP A 132 27.28 -10.13 8.41
CA ASP A 132 26.94 -11.12 7.38
C ASP A 132 26.35 -10.49 6.10
N GLY A 133 26.28 -9.16 6.00
CA GLY A 133 25.65 -8.44 4.89
C GLY A 133 24.11 -8.56 4.83
N LYS A 134 23.51 -9.32 5.74
CA LYS A 134 22.07 -9.60 5.79
C LYS A 134 21.26 -8.48 6.46
N ARG A 135 21.21 -7.33 5.79
CA ARG A 135 20.51 -6.11 6.27
C ARG A 135 19.07 -6.36 6.72
N GLY A 136 18.31 -7.18 6.00
CA GLY A 136 16.92 -7.52 6.37
C GLY A 136 16.79 -8.27 7.70
N GLU A 137 17.70 -9.20 8.00
CA GLU A 137 17.69 -9.93 9.28
C GLU A 137 18.05 -9.01 10.45
N CYS A 138 19.04 -8.12 10.27
CA CYS A 138 19.37 -7.10 11.25
C CYS A 138 18.19 -6.17 11.55
N LEU A 139 17.56 -5.65 10.49
CA LEU A 139 16.40 -4.76 10.63
C LEU A 139 15.23 -5.49 11.28
N GLY A 140 14.96 -6.73 10.90
CA GLY A 140 13.95 -7.58 11.54
C GLY A 140 14.20 -7.77 13.04
N ARG A 141 15.44 -8.07 13.42
CA ARG A 141 15.83 -8.21 14.84
C ARG A 141 15.60 -6.91 15.61
N PHE A 142 16.03 -5.80 15.04
CA PHE A 142 15.89 -4.48 15.66
C PHE A 142 14.43 -4.02 15.78
N ALA A 143 13.67 -4.13 14.69
CA ALA A 143 12.25 -3.80 14.66
C ALA A 143 11.46 -4.65 15.66
N ARG A 144 11.77 -5.95 15.80
CA ARG A 144 11.16 -6.81 16.85
C ARG A 144 11.49 -6.35 18.27
N GLY A 145 12.67 -5.78 18.50
CA GLY A 145 13.01 -5.18 19.80
C GLY A 145 12.20 -3.93 20.12
N CYS A 146 11.71 -3.22 19.09
CA CYS A 146 10.84 -2.04 19.25
C CYS A 146 9.34 -2.40 19.21
N ALA A 147 9.00 -3.58 18.68
CA ALA A 147 7.62 -3.98 18.45
C ALA A 147 6.94 -4.42 19.73
N SER A 148 5.69 -3.99 19.93
CA SER A 148 4.77 -4.54 20.91
C SER A 148 3.33 -4.48 20.37
N SER A 149 2.39 -5.10 21.05
CA SER A 149 0.96 -4.99 20.70
C SER A 149 0.43 -3.55 20.78
N GLU A 150 1.07 -2.70 21.57
CA GLU A 150 0.67 -1.30 21.81
C GLU A 150 1.47 -0.30 20.98
N VAL A 151 2.48 -0.74 20.22
CA VAL A 151 3.33 0.12 19.40
C VAL A 151 2.96 -0.03 17.93
N GLN A 152 2.63 1.08 17.27
CA GLN A 152 2.60 1.20 15.83
C GLN A 152 4.01 1.55 15.33
N LEU A 153 4.62 0.65 14.55
CA LEU A 153 5.91 0.90 13.91
C LEU A 153 5.69 1.41 12.49
N THR A 154 6.32 2.52 12.15
CA THR A 154 6.36 3.07 10.79
C THR A 154 7.80 3.04 10.30
N LEU A 155 8.11 2.10 9.40
CA LEU A 155 9.41 2.04 8.74
C LEU A 155 9.40 2.99 7.55
N ILE A 156 10.10 4.10 7.68
CA ILE A 156 10.29 5.10 6.65
C ILE A 156 11.55 4.75 5.88
N VAL A 157 11.42 4.62 4.56
CA VAL A 157 12.54 4.28 3.69
C VAL A 157 12.73 5.38 2.65
N PRO A 158 13.87 6.08 2.66
CA PRO A 158 14.19 7.06 1.65
C PRO A 158 14.31 6.41 0.26
N GLY A 159 13.65 6.99 -0.73
CA GLY A 159 13.66 6.55 -2.12
C GLY A 159 13.94 7.70 -3.10
N PRO A 160 14.53 7.43 -4.28
CA PRO A 160 14.67 8.44 -5.31
C PRO A 160 13.31 8.81 -5.93
N ALA A 161 13.14 10.08 -6.33
CA ALA A 161 12.00 10.57 -7.11
C ALA A 161 11.78 9.71 -8.37
N HIS A 162 12.85 9.56 -9.15
CA HIS A 162 12.88 8.82 -10.41
C HIS A 162 13.89 7.66 -10.34
N PRO A 163 13.46 6.44 -9.98
CA PRO A 163 14.36 5.30 -9.97
C PRO A 163 14.76 4.93 -11.40
N SER A 164 16.07 4.90 -11.68
CA SER A 164 16.59 4.49 -13.00
C SER A 164 16.25 3.02 -13.31
N PHE A 165 16.24 2.60 -14.58
CA PHE A 165 15.95 1.22 -14.98
C PHE A 165 16.80 0.18 -14.21
N TRP A 166 18.09 0.46 -14.01
CA TRP A 166 19.01 -0.40 -13.26
C TRP A 166 18.74 -0.39 -11.75
N GLN A 167 18.34 0.75 -11.18
CA GLN A 167 17.88 0.83 -9.79
C GLN A 167 16.55 0.09 -9.61
N ARG A 168 15.65 0.08 -10.60
CA ARG A 168 14.39 -0.67 -10.58
C ARG A 168 14.63 -2.18 -10.54
N LEU A 169 15.59 -2.67 -11.32
CA LEU A 169 16.00 -4.08 -11.33
C LEU A 169 16.69 -4.52 -10.03
N ARG A 170 17.54 -3.65 -9.45
CA ARG A 170 18.20 -3.95 -8.16
C ARG A 170 17.28 -3.79 -6.95
N ALA A 171 16.41 -2.79 -6.95
CA ALA A 171 15.42 -2.55 -5.90
C ALA A 171 14.46 -3.73 -5.76
N GLY A 172 13.99 -4.33 -6.87
CA GLY A 172 13.09 -5.49 -6.84
C GLY A 172 13.65 -6.73 -6.12
N ARG A 173 14.98 -6.94 -6.12
CA ARG A 173 15.64 -8.01 -5.35
C ARG A 173 16.09 -7.57 -3.95
N SER A 174 16.54 -6.33 -3.81
CA SER A 174 17.07 -5.78 -2.55
C SER A 174 15.97 -5.53 -1.51
N TRP A 175 14.83 -5.01 -1.94
CA TRP A 175 13.70 -4.66 -1.06
C TRP A 175 12.93 -5.87 -0.53
N SER A 176 12.72 -6.89 -1.36
CA SER A 176 12.05 -8.10 -0.92
C SER A 176 12.83 -8.78 0.21
N GLY A 177 14.16 -8.75 0.15
CA GLY A 177 15.02 -9.31 1.20
C GLY A 177 15.03 -8.47 2.48
N LEU A 178 14.89 -7.14 2.37
CA LEU A 178 14.92 -6.23 3.52
C LEU A 178 13.61 -6.27 4.32
N VAL A 179 12.46 -6.33 3.65
CA VAL A 179 11.13 -6.27 4.28
C VAL A 179 10.53 -7.65 4.56
N SER A 180 10.99 -8.72 3.88
CA SER A 180 10.48 -10.09 4.15
C SER A 180 10.55 -10.49 5.63
N PRO A 181 11.64 -10.20 6.38
CA PRO A 181 11.74 -10.54 7.81
C PRO A 181 10.88 -9.69 8.74
N LEU A 182 10.18 -8.68 8.21
CA LEU A 182 9.29 -7.79 8.95
C LEU A 182 7.82 -8.16 8.78
N ARG A 183 7.50 -9.08 7.87
CA ARG A 183 6.10 -9.39 7.53
C ARG A 183 5.33 -9.94 8.72
N ASP A 184 6.00 -10.59 9.67
CA ASP A 184 5.45 -11.14 10.90
C ASP A 184 4.98 -10.09 11.91
N LEU A 185 5.43 -8.84 11.76
CA LEU A 185 5.05 -7.74 12.64
C LEU A 185 3.68 -7.18 12.25
N GLU A 186 2.65 -7.48 13.05
CA GLU A 186 1.28 -7.06 12.77
C GLU A 186 1.12 -5.53 12.73
N ASN A 187 1.81 -4.79 13.60
CA ASN A 187 1.71 -3.34 13.71
C ASN A 187 2.86 -2.59 12.99
N LEU A 188 3.47 -3.20 11.96
CA LEU A 188 4.48 -2.53 11.14
C LEU A 188 3.90 -2.10 9.79
N SER A 189 4.07 -0.83 9.46
CA SER A 189 3.77 -0.26 8.14
C SER A 189 5.04 0.27 7.49
N VAL A 190 5.15 0.14 6.18
CA VAL A 190 6.32 0.59 5.43
C VAL A 190 5.91 1.73 4.52
N VAL A 191 6.62 2.85 4.67
CA VAL A 191 6.45 4.06 3.87
C VAL A 191 7.69 4.24 3.02
N VAL A 192 7.50 4.48 1.73
CA VAL A 192 8.60 4.88 0.85
C VAL A 192 8.49 6.38 0.65
N VAL A 193 9.35 7.13 1.33
CA VAL A 193 9.38 8.59 1.19
C VAL A 193 10.27 8.95 0.05
N ARG A 194 9.75 9.68 -0.93
CA ARG A 194 10.52 10.06 -2.12
C ARG A 194 11.05 11.47 -2.02
N GLU A 195 12.21 11.64 -2.61
CA GLU A 195 12.73 12.97 -2.93
C GLU A 195 11.73 13.68 -3.84
N HIS A 196 11.41 14.93 -3.53
CA HIS A 196 10.54 15.79 -4.34
C HIS A 196 11.13 17.21 -4.32
N GLY A 197 11.13 17.93 -5.43
CA GLY A 197 11.68 19.29 -5.45
C GLY A 197 10.84 20.23 -4.57
N GLY A 198 11.35 20.69 -3.43
CA GLY A 198 10.62 21.58 -2.53
C GLY A 198 11.50 22.21 -1.44
N ALA A 199 11.12 23.42 -1.00
CA ALA A 199 11.84 24.18 0.03
C ALA A 199 11.54 23.64 1.45
N GLY A 200 11.97 22.41 1.76
CA GLY A 200 11.74 21.79 3.08
C GLY A 200 12.88 22.00 4.08
N HIS A 201 14.11 22.21 3.59
CA HIS A 201 15.32 22.23 4.42
C HIS A 201 16.21 23.40 4.05
N THR A 202 16.50 24.24 5.04
CA THR A 202 17.46 25.32 4.91
C THR A 202 18.75 24.93 5.63
N SER A 203 19.86 24.86 4.91
CA SER A 203 21.19 24.75 5.50
C SER A 203 21.68 26.16 5.82
N SER A 204 21.64 26.57 7.10
CA SER A 204 22.26 27.81 7.56
C SER A 204 23.42 27.45 8.49
N SER A 205 24.64 27.83 8.12
CA SER A 205 25.82 27.75 9.00
C SER A 205 26.15 26.32 9.50
N GLY A 206 26.00 25.30 8.64
CA GLY A 206 26.34 23.90 8.97
C GLY A 206 25.28 23.14 9.76
N ARG A 207 24.28 23.83 10.32
CA ARG A 207 23.15 23.19 11.00
C ARG A 207 22.01 22.94 10.02
N ILE A 208 21.58 21.68 9.92
CA ILE A 208 20.43 21.31 9.09
C ILE A 208 19.17 21.42 9.93
N ARG A 209 18.24 22.31 9.55
CA ARG A 209 16.92 22.36 10.16
C ARG A 209 15.89 21.74 9.22
N VAL A 210 15.29 20.65 9.68
CA VAL A 210 14.19 19.97 9.01
C VAL A 210 12.90 20.48 9.63
N SER A 211 12.03 21.11 8.85
CA SER A 211 10.77 21.67 9.35
C SER A 211 9.61 20.76 8.97
N PRO A 212 8.76 20.31 9.92
CA PRO A 212 7.59 19.52 9.60
C PRO A 212 6.57 20.34 8.81
N ARG A 213 5.65 19.63 8.14
CA ARG A 213 4.46 20.25 7.58
C ARG A 213 3.38 20.43 8.65
N ILE A 214 2.54 21.44 8.46
CA ILE A 214 1.51 21.80 9.45
C ILE A 214 0.32 20.85 9.32
N HIS A 215 -0.07 20.57 8.07
CA HIS A 215 -1.22 19.76 7.74
C HIS A 215 -0.78 18.42 7.17
N HIS A 216 -1.48 17.37 7.57
CA HIS A 216 -1.23 16.00 7.13
C HIS A 216 -2.56 15.37 6.74
N VAL A 217 -2.69 15.03 5.46
CA VAL A 217 -3.90 14.44 4.89
C VAL A 217 -3.61 12.98 4.58
N ALA A 218 -4.41 12.06 5.11
CA ALA A 218 -4.33 10.64 4.80
C ALA A 218 -5.47 10.23 3.87
N ILE A 219 -5.13 9.81 2.64
CA ILE A 219 -6.08 9.32 1.64
C ILE A 219 -5.97 7.80 1.58
N ILE A 220 -7.01 7.09 2.01
CA ILE A 220 -7.06 5.63 2.04
C ILE A 220 -7.75 5.14 0.78
N LEU A 221 -7.05 4.38 -0.05
CA LEU A 221 -7.70 3.80 -1.24
C LEU A 221 -8.60 2.63 -0.82
N VAL A 222 -9.86 2.69 -1.25
CA VAL A 222 -10.89 1.71 -0.92
C VAL A 222 -11.48 1.14 -2.20
N ASP A 223 -11.48 -0.18 -2.31
CA ASP A 223 -12.19 -0.92 -3.36
C ASP A 223 -13.44 -1.63 -2.81
N GLN A 224 -13.37 -2.04 -1.55
CA GLN A 224 -14.42 -2.70 -0.79
C GLN A 224 -14.19 -2.42 0.69
N VAL A 225 -15.25 -2.46 1.50
CA VAL A 225 -15.08 -2.41 2.95
C VAL A 225 -14.55 -3.77 3.42
N ASP A 226 -13.41 -3.79 4.10
CA ASP A 226 -12.81 -5.03 4.61
C ASP A 226 -11.84 -4.75 5.76
N ARG A 227 -11.29 -5.82 6.35
CA ARG A 227 -10.30 -5.76 7.42
C ARG A 227 -9.03 -4.97 7.09
N SER A 228 -8.60 -4.99 5.82
CA SER A 228 -7.42 -4.28 5.38
C SER A 228 -7.65 -2.77 5.36
N VAL A 229 -8.83 -2.31 4.95
CA VAL A 229 -9.25 -0.90 5.03
C VAL A 229 -9.36 -0.46 6.49
N LEU A 230 -9.94 -1.29 7.37
CA LEU A 230 -10.01 -0.97 8.80
C LEU A 230 -8.62 -0.82 9.42
N LYS A 231 -7.67 -1.67 9.04
CA LYS A 231 -6.27 -1.54 9.45
C LYS A 231 -5.63 -0.27 8.88
N ALA A 232 -5.94 0.10 7.65
CA ALA A 232 -5.47 1.35 7.04
C ALA A 232 -6.01 2.59 7.77
N ILE A 233 -7.28 2.59 8.18
CA ILE A 233 -7.88 3.66 8.99
C ILE A 233 -7.19 3.74 10.36
N ARG A 234 -6.94 2.60 11.02
CA ARG A 234 -6.18 2.57 12.29
C ARG A 234 -4.78 3.15 12.12
N TYR A 235 -4.10 2.82 11.02
CA TYR A 235 -2.79 3.39 10.70
C TYR A 235 -2.87 4.91 10.48
N ALA A 236 -3.83 5.39 9.68
CA ALA A 236 -4.04 6.82 9.43
C ALA A 236 -4.32 7.61 10.72
N ARG A 237 -5.05 7.01 11.67
CA ARG A 237 -5.23 7.58 13.02
C ARG A 237 -3.96 7.55 13.85
N ALA A 238 -3.17 6.48 13.76
CA ALA A 238 -1.94 6.32 14.53
C ALA A 238 -0.82 7.29 14.11
N ILE A 239 -0.85 7.77 12.86
CA ILE A 239 0.06 8.82 12.36
C ILE A 239 -0.50 10.24 12.59
N GLU A 240 -1.57 10.37 13.38
CA GLU A 240 -2.24 11.64 13.72
C GLU A 240 -2.60 12.52 12.51
N ALA A 241 -3.00 11.90 11.39
CA ALA A 241 -3.42 12.64 10.21
C ALA A 241 -4.56 13.60 10.57
N SER A 242 -4.36 14.89 10.24
CA SER A 242 -5.31 15.97 10.53
C SER A 242 -6.62 15.85 9.75
N ASP A 243 -6.57 15.16 8.61
CA ASP A 243 -7.72 14.86 7.77
C ASP A 243 -7.56 13.44 7.20
N ILE A 244 -8.58 12.61 7.31
CA ILE A 244 -8.58 11.22 6.84
C ILE A 244 -9.76 11.03 5.91
N ARG A 245 -9.50 10.62 4.68
CA ARG A 245 -10.53 10.39 3.65
C ARG A 245 -10.35 9.02 3.01
N ALA A 246 -11.46 8.35 2.72
CA ALA A 246 -11.46 7.16 1.89
C ALA A 246 -11.72 7.57 0.43
N LEU A 247 -10.96 7.03 -0.51
CA LEU A 247 -11.09 7.32 -1.94
C LEU A 247 -11.38 6.03 -2.71
N HIS A 248 -12.49 6.01 -3.45
CA HIS A 248 -12.81 4.98 -4.43
C HIS A 248 -12.76 5.54 -5.85
N ALA A 249 -11.97 4.92 -6.72
CA ALA A 249 -11.99 5.20 -8.16
C ALA A 249 -13.03 4.31 -8.84
N ALA A 250 -14.20 4.87 -9.13
CA ALA A 250 -15.38 4.18 -9.66
C ALA A 250 -15.21 3.81 -11.14
N VAL A 251 -14.66 2.62 -11.39
CA VAL A 251 -14.58 2.01 -12.74
C VAL A 251 -15.92 1.38 -13.14
N ASP A 252 -16.70 0.93 -12.16
CA ASP A 252 -18.01 0.32 -12.31
C ASP A 252 -19.01 1.05 -11.39
N PRO A 253 -20.00 1.77 -11.96
CA PRO A 253 -20.98 2.52 -11.18
C PRO A 253 -21.75 1.65 -10.18
N HIS A 254 -22.04 0.40 -10.52
CA HIS A 254 -22.82 -0.47 -9.63
C HIS A 254 -22.03 -0.90 -8.40
N ARG A 255 -20.72 -1.13 -8.56
CA ARG A 255 -19.82 -1.39 -7.42
C ARG A 255 -19.64 -0.17 -6.55
N ALA A 256 -19.53 1.01 -7.16
CA ALA A 256 -19.40 2.26 -6.44
C ALA A 256 -20.64 2.56 -5.58
N GLU A 257 -21.84 2.32 -6.13
CA GLU A 257 -23.10 2.42 -5.40
C GLU A 257 -23.15 1.44 -4.22
N HIS A 258 -22.82 0.16 -4.45
CA HIS A 258 -22.80 -0.83 -3.38
C HIS A 258 -21.79 -0.51 -2.27
N LEU A 259 -20.58 -0.04 -2.64
CA LEU A 259 -19.59 0.42 -1.68
C LEU A 259 -20.08 1.62 -0.87
N ALA A 260 -20.74 2.58 -1.52
CA ALA A 260 -21.27 3.77 -0.86
C ALA A 260 -22.40 3.41 0.12
N GLU A 261 -23.27 2.45 -0.22
CA GLU A 261 -24.29 1.91 0.68
C GLU A 261 -23.65 1.27 1.92
N GLN A 262 -22.71 0.33 1.72
CA GLN A 262 -21.97 -0.31 2.81
C GLN A 262 -21.22 0.71 3.68
N TRP A 263 -20.59 1.71 3.05
CA TRP A 263 -19.91 2.78 3.75
C TRP A 263 -20.88 3.68 4.52
N GLY A 264 -22.11 3.86 4.07
CA GLY A 264 -23.15 4.57 4.83
C GLY A 264 -23.47 3.87 6.15
N GLU A 265 -23.49 2.54 6.15
CA GLU A 265 -23.78 1.73 7.34
C GLU A 265 -22.65 1.76 8.37
N VAL A 266 -21.38 1.74 7.94
CA VAL A 266 -20.23 1.68 8.89
C VAL A 266 -19.46 2.99 9.01
N GLY A 267 -19.58 3.89 8.04
CA GLY A 267 -18.77 5.10 7.90
C GLY A 267 -18.95 6.08 9.05
N HIS A 268 -20.14 6.13 9.65
CA HIS A 268 -20.38 6.93 10.85
C HIS A 268 -19.60 6.43 12.07
N ILE A 269 -19.38 5.11 12.18
CA ILE A 269 -18.55 4.49 13.22
C ILE A 269 -17.06 4.75 12.92
N LEU A 270 -16.70 4.73 11.64
CA LEU A 270 -15.34 4.98 11.17
C LEU A 270 -14.94 6.46 11.23
N GLY A 271 -15.89 7.39 11.19
CA GLY A 271 -15.61 8.83 11.17
C GLY A 271 -14.72 9.26 10.00
N VAL A 272 -14.75 8.52 8.89
CA VAL A 272 -13.96 8.77 7.68
C VAL A 272 -14.94 8.90 6.51
N PRO A 273 -15.03 10.05 5.83
CA PRO A 273 -15.87 10.20 4.64
C PRO A 273 -15.31 9.37 3.47
N LEU A 274 -16.22 8.92 2.59
CA LEU A 274 -15.89 8.24 1.35
C LEU A 274 -16.12 9.18 0.17
N ASP A 275 -15.06 9.45 -0.56
CA ASP A 275 -15.09 10.14 -1.84
C ASP A 275 -15.08 9.13 -2.98
N VAL A 276 -16.05 9.26 -3.87
CA VAL A 276 -16.22 8.39 -5.04
C VAL A 276 -15.92 9.22 -6.29
N GLU A 277 -14.80 8.92 -6.94
CA GLU A 277 -14.36 9.61 -8.16
C GLU A 277 -14.61 8.74 -9.39
N GLU A 278 -15.31 9.29 -10.38
CA GLU A 278 -15.61 8.58 -11.62
C GLU A 278 -14.33 8.25 -12.41
N CYS A 279 -14.17 6.99 -12.82
CA CYS A 279 -13.00 6.49 -13.52
C CYS A 279 -13.37 5.95 -14.92
N PHE A 280 -13.83 6.86 -15.80
CA PHE A 280 -14.35 6.52 -17.13
C PHE A 280 -13.36 5.79 -18.04
N ASP A 281 -12.08 6.15 -17.98
CA ASP A 281 -11.03 5.54 -18.79
C ASP A 281 -10.43 4.27 -18.15
N ARG A 282 -10.98 3.85 -17.00
CA ARG A 282 -10.51 2.71 -16.20
C ARG A 282 -9.05 2.83 -15.74
N ASN A 283 -8.50 4.04 -15.72
CA ASN A 283 -7.15 4.31 -15.28
C ASN A 283 -7.14 4.83 -13.84
N ILE A 284 -7.26 3.90 -12.89
CA ILE A 284 -7.29 4.19 -11.44
C ILE A 284 -6.08 5.04 -11.01
N ALA A 285 -4.89 4.77 -11.54
CA ALA A 285 -3.67 5.50 -11.16
C ALA A 285 -3.77 6.99 -11.53
N ARG A 286 -4.34 7.31 -12.70
CA ARG A 286 -4.56 8.69 -13.14
C ARG A 286 -5.61 9.37 -12.27
N THR A 287 -6.77 8.73 -12.03
CA THR A 287 -7.83 9.28 -11.17
C THR A 287 -7.32 9.57 -9.76
N VAL A 288 -6.54 8.67 -9.16
CA VAL A 288 -5.94 8.89 -7.84
C VAL A 288 -4.96 10.05 -7.86
N THR A 289 -4.10 10.13 -8.88
CA THR A 289 -3.16 11.27 -9.03
C THR A 289 -3.90 12.59 -9.19
N GLU A 290 -4.96 12.65 -10.01
CA GLU A 290 -5.77 13.85 -10.20
C GLU A 290 -6.49 14.27 -8.91
N TYR A 291 -7.01 13.32 -8.14
CA TYR A 291 -7.60 13.59 -6.84
C TYR A 291 -6.55 14.15 -5.85
N VAL A 292 -5.41 13.47 -5.71
CA VAL A 292 -4.32 13.87 -4.80
C VAL A 292 -3.79 15.26 -5.16
N HIS A 293 -3.63 15.54 -6.44
CA HIS A 293 -3.14 16.84 -6.91
C HIS A 293 -4.05 18.01 -6.49
N ARG A 294 -5.36 17.79 -6.31
CA ARG A 294 -6.27 18.82 -5.79
C ARG A 294 -6.06 19.13 -4.31
N GLU A 295 -5.46 18.21 -3.57
CA GLU A 295 -5.17 18.34 -2.14
C GLU A 295 -3.76 18.85 -1.85
N GLU A 296 -2.93 18.99 -2.88
CA GLU A 296 -1.56 19.49 -2.74
C GLU A 296 -1.54 20.97 -2.36
N ALA A 297 -0.84 21.29 -1.28
CA ALA A 297 -0.52 22.65 -0.89
C ALA A 297 0.89 22.73 -0.30
N PRO A 298 1.54 23.92 -0.32
CA PRO A 298 2.92 24.10 0.13
C PRO A 298 3.20 23.72 1.58
N ASP A 299 2.18 23.58 2.42
CA ASP A 299 2.24 23.27 3.85
C ASP A 299 1.48 21.98 4.23
N VAL A 300 0.97 21.25 3.23
CA VAL A 300 0.27 19.96 3.38
C VAL A 300 1.21 18.83 2.97
N GLU A 301 1.24 17.76 3.79
CA GLU A 301 1.77 16.46 3.42
C GLU A 301 0.60 15.53 3.11
N VAL A 302 0.61 14.88 1.95
CA VAL A 302 -0.41 13.89 1.60
C VAL A 302 0.18 12.49 1.74
N THR A 303 -0.51 11.63 2.47
CA THR A 303 -0.15 10.22 2.63
C THR A 303 -1.22 9.35 2.01
N VAL A 304 -0.90 8.74 0.87
CA VAL A 304 -1.78 7.79 0.20
C VAL A 304 -1.57 6.40 0.80
N VAL A 305 -2.56 5.93 1.54
CA VAL A 305 -2.57 4.65 2.23
C VAL A 305 -3.17 3.59 1.30
N LEU A 306 -2.39 2.57 1.00
CA LEU A 306 -2.77 1.42 0.18
C LEU A 306 -2.99 0.20 1.08
N PRO A 307 -4.25 -0.18 1.39
CA PRO A 307 -4.54 -1.46 2.02
C PRO A 307 -4.07 -2.59 1.10
N ARG A 308 -3.26 -3.52 1.63
CA ARG A 308 -2.76 -4.65 0.83
C ARG A 308 -3.03 -5.97 1.51
N ARG A 309 -3.82 -6.84 0.88
CA ARG A 309 -4.03 -8.22 1.31
C ARG A 309 -2.83 -9.09 0.94
N GLU A 310 -2.15 -9.66 1.92
CA GLU A 310 -1.08 -10.64 1.70
C GLU A 310 -1.67 -12.06 1.65
N TYR A 311 -1.90 -12.59 0.44
CA TYR A 311 -2.35 -13.97 0.25
C TYR A 311 -1.18 -14.97 0.28
N PRO A 312 -1.36 -16.19 0.84
CA PRO A 312 -0.30 -17.19 0.95
C PRO A 312 0.22 -17.75 -0.39
N ARG A 313 -0.63 -17.79 -1.44
CA ARG A 313 -0.33 -18.50 -2.71
C ARG A 313 0.24 -17.58 -3.80
N ALA A 314 1.32 -18.02 -4.44
CA ALA A 314 2.11 -17.24 -5.41
C ALA A 314 1.34 -16.84 -6.69
N LEU A 315 0.44 -17.68 -7.18
CA LEU A 315 -0.31 -17.41 -8.42
C LEU A 315 -1.31 -16.26 -8.28
N GLN A 316 -1.87 -16.06 -7.08
CA GLN A 316 -2.81 -14.96 -6.78
C GLN A 316 -2.10 -13.61 -6.60
N ARG A 317 -0.80 -13.59 -6.26
CA ARG A 317 0.01 -12.36 -6.14
C ARG A 317 0.29 -11.69 -7.48
N LEU A 318 0.28 -12.45 -8.58
CA LEU A 318 0.70 -11.95 -9.89
C LEU A 318 -0.35 -11.05 -10.55
N LEU A 319 -1.64 -11.21 -10.21
CA LEU A 319 -2.74 -10.44 -10.82
C LEU A 319 -3.10 -9.17 -10.02
N HIS A 320 -2.97 -9.20 -8.68
CA HIS A 320 -3.41 -8.08 -7.81
C HIS A 320 -2.36 -6.98 -7.59
N ASP A 321 -1.09 -7.22 -7.92
CA ASP A 321 -0.02 -6.25 -7.62
C ASP A 321 0.10 -5.10 -8.63
N HIS A 322 -0.60 -5.17 -9.77
CA HIS A 322 -0.38 -4.23 -10.88
C HIS A 322 -0.91 -2.82 -10.61
N THR A 323 -2.10 -2.70 -10.03
CA THR A 323 -2.76 -1.41 -9.75
C THR A 323 -2.01 -0.61 -8.68
N SER A 324 -1.70 -1.21 -7.53
CA SER A 324 -0.92 -0.54 -6.48
C SER A 324 0.45 -0.08 -6.99
N ARG A 325 1.15 -0.92 -7.78
CA ARG A 325 2.41 -0.51 -8.41
C ARG A 325 2.21 0.63 -9.41
N ALA A 326 1.08 0.70 -10.11
CA ALA A 326 0.79 1.78 -11.05
C ALA A 326 0.54 3.10 -10.31
N ILE A 327 -0.26 3.08 -9.25
CA ILE A 327 -0.51 4.24 -8.38
C ILE A 327 0.78 4.73 -7.74
N THR A 328 1.56 3.86 -7.10
CA THR A 328 2.87 4.23 -6.52
C THR A 328 3.85 4.75 -7.58
N ARG A 329 3.64 4.44 -8.86
CA ARG A 329 4.44 4.97 -9.97
C ARG A 329 3.92 6.31 -10.49
N SER A 330 2.61 6.55 -10.52
CA SER A 330 2.04 7.83 -10.95
C SER A 330 2.26 8.90 -9.89
N LEU A 331 2.06 8.57 -8.62
CA LEU A 331 2.31 9.47 -7.48
C LEU A 331 3.80 9.72 -7.20
N ALA A 332 4.69 9.04 -7.93
CA ALA A 332 6.13 9.18 -7.77
C ALA A 332 6.67 10.58 -8.05
N SER A 333 5.99 11.32 -8.93
CA SER A 333 6.36 12.65 -9.39
C SER A 333 5.67 13.75 -8.62
N GLU A 334 4.68 13.42 -7.80
CA GLU A 334 3.89 14.40 -7.07
C GLU A 334 4.68 14.91 -5.85
N PRO A 335 4.80 16.23 -5.68
CA PRO A 335 5.50 16.79 -4.54
C PRO A 335 4.66 16.63 -3.26
N HIS A 336 5.30 16.25 -2.16
CA HIS A 336 4.66 16.14 -0.83
C HIS A 336 3.58 15.06 -0.78
N VAL A 337 3.74 14.03 -1.61
CA VAL A 337 2.87 12.86 -1.66
C VAL A 337 3.69 11.60 -1.39
N ASP A 338 3.41 10.97 -0.26
CA ASP A 338 4.03 9.71 0.12
C ASP A 338 3.04 8.55 0.08
N VAL A 339 3.52 7.39 -0.34
CA VAL A 339 2.68 6.19 -0.47
C VAL A 339 3.06 5.18 0.60
N VAL A 340 2.07 4.79 1.39
CA VAL A 340 2.21 3.78 2.45
C VAL A 340 1.48 2.53 2.03
N VAL A 341 2.14 1.38 2.20
CA VAL A 341 1.47 0.09 2.05
C VAL A 341 1.17 -0.46 3.44
N VAL A 342 -0.10 -0.67 3.75
CA VAL A 342 -0.55 -1.26 5.01
C VAL A 342 -0.90 -2.73 4.76
N PRO A 343 0.00 -3.68 5.10
CA PRO A 343 -0.24 -5.08 4.84
C PRO A 343 -1.28 -5.64 5.81
N TYR A 344 -2.23 -6.43 5.30
CA TYR A 344 -3.17 -7.22 6.07
C TYR A 344 -3.01 -8.69 5.71
N ARG A 345 -2.78 -9.54 6.72
CA ARG A 345 -2.66 -10.98 6.54
C ARG A 345 -4.01 -11.66 6.75
N VAL A 346 -4.49 -12.32 5.70
CA VAL A 346 -5.70 -13.13 5.78
C VAL A 346 -5.33 -14.48 6.45
N GLY A 347 -5.82 -14.71 7.67
CA GLY A 347 -5.68 -16.00 8.37
C GLY A 347 -4.98 -15.98 9.74
N SER A 348 -4.51 -14.82 10.24
CA SER A 348 -4.03 -14.70 11.62
C SER A 348 -5.19 -14.47 12.59
N ALA A 349 -6.02 -15.52 12.78
CA ALA A 349 -6.72 -15.65 14.05
C ALA A 349 -5.64 -15.96 15.10
N PRO A 350 -5.47 -15.16 16.16
CA PRO A 350 -4.62 -15.56 17.28
C PRO A 350 -5.23 -16.85 17.84
N SER A 351 -4.41 -17.89 18.05
CA SER A 351 -4.83 -18.96 18.94
C SER A 351 -5.06 -18.32 20.31
N LEU A 352 -6.33 -18.17 20.70
CA LEU A 352 -6.70 -17.86 22.07
C LEU A 352 -6.02 -18.91 22.97
N ARG A 353 -5.08 -18.47 23.80
CA ARG A 353 -4.57 -19.21 24.94
C ARG A 353 -4.76 -18.35 26.18
#